data_AF-W0REG7-F1
#
_entry.id   AF-W0REG7-F1
#
_cell.length_a   1.000
_cell.length_b   1.000
_cell.length_c   1.000
_cell.angle_alpha   90.00
_cell.angle_beta   90.00
_cell.angle_gamma   90.00
#
_symmetry.space_group_name_H-M   'P 1'
#
loop_
_entity.id
_entity.type
_entity.pdbx_description
1 polymer ?
#
loop_
_entity_poly.entity_id
_entity_poly.type
_entity_poly.pdbx_seq_one_letter_code
_entity_poly.pdbx_strand_id
1 'polypeptide(L)'
;MFAGGCFWGIEAVFEHVRGVTDAVSGYAGGKVKNPGYEDVSSGETGHAESVRVTYDPAQVSYHELLKVFFTVAHDPTQLNRQGPDVGTQYRSAIFYGDESQRREAAAFIDSLTKVHAYRAPIVTQVVPLGPFYAAEDYHQDFAEHHPSYPYIVIHDRPKVEALKRQLPGLWQERLAAARVASRQ
;
A
#
# COMPACT_ATOMS: atom_id res chain seq x y z
N MET A 1 0.85 -7.80 1.86
CA MET A 1 1.54 -6.50 1.91
C MET A 1 1.43 -5.85 0.54
N PHE A 2 1.27 -4.53 0.51
CA PHE A 2 0.94 -3.78 -0.71
C PHE A 2 2.01 -2.74 -1.02
N ALA A 3 2.39 -2.60 -2.28
CA ALA A 3 3.22 -1.51 -2.80
C ALA A 3 2.49 -0.86 -3.96
N GLY A 4 2.42 0.47 -4.00
CA GLY A 4 1.60 1.17 -4.99
C GLY A 4 2.07 2.60 -5.32
N GLY A 5 3.28 2.98 -4.93
CA GLY A 5 3.75 4.36 -4.97
C GLY A 5 4.35 4.76 -3.64
N CYS A 6 4.37 6.06 -3.35
CA CYS A 6 4.78 6.56 -2.03
C CYS A 6 3.96 5.89 -0.92
N PHE A 7 4.64 5.25 0.03
CA PHE A 7 3.99 4.50 1.11
C PHE A 7 3.15 5.36 2.06
N TRP A 8 3.36 6.68 2.13
CA TRP A 8 2.64 7.58 3.03
C TRP A 8 1.14 7.59 2.71
N GLY A 9 0.81 7.67 1.42
CA GLY A 9 -0.58 7.59 0.99
C GLY A 9 -1.17 6.19 1.10
N ILE A 10 -0.37 5.15 0.86
CA ILE A 10 -0.84 3.77 0.97
C ILE A 10 -1.16 3.45 2.43
N GLU A 11 -0.27 3.82 3.35
CA GLU A 11 -0.45 3.69 4.80
C GLU A 11 -1.69 4.45 5.24
N ALA A 12 -1.77 5.75 4.93
CA ALA A 12 -2.90 6.59 5.31
C ALA A 12 -4.25 6.03 4.81
N VAL A 13 -4.29 5.46 3.61
CA VAL A 13 -5.50 4.80 3.09
C VAL A 13 -5.87 3.59 3.94
N PHE A 14 -4.92 2.68 4.21
CA PHE A 14 -5.22 1.46 4.95
C PHE A 14 -5.53 1.69 6.43
N GLU A 15 -4.95 2.72 7.06
CA GLU A 15 -5.30 3.11 8.43
C GLU A 15 -6.77 3.52 8.61
N HIS A 16 -7.39 4.01 7.53
CA HIS A 16 -8.80 4.38 7.49
C HIS A 16 -9.71 3.25 7.01
N VAL A 17 -9.19 2.04 6.82
CA VAL A 17 -10.01 0.87 6.46
C VAL A 17 -10.55 0.19 7.71
N ARG A 18 -11.86 0.01 7.77
CA ARG A 18 -12.53 -0.72 8.85
C ARG A 18 -11.95 -2.12 8.99
N GLY A 19 -11.61 -2.50 10.22
CA GLY A 19 -11.01 -3.80 10.51
C GLY A 19 -9.50 -3.87 10.28
N VAL A 20 -8.87 -2.86 9.66
CA VAL A 20 -7.40 -2.72 9.73
C VAL A 20 -7.01 -2.25 11.12
N THR A 21 -6.03 -2.93 11.70
CA THR A 21 -5.53 -2.73 13.07
C THR A 21 -4.13 -2.14 13.11
N ASP A 22 -3.35 -2.34 12.05
CA ASP A 22 -2.00 -1.77 11.92
C ASP A 22 -1.64 -1.64 10.44
N ALA A 23 -0.90 -0.60 10.09
CA ALA A 23 -0.35 -0.36 8.76
C ALA A 23 1.06 0.20 8.93
N VAL A 24 2.07 -0.58 8.53
CA VAL A 24 3.48 -0.21 8.75
C VAL A 24 4.15 0.04 7.40
N SER A 25 4.63 1.26 7.19
CA SER A 25 5.46 1.63 6.04
C SER A 25 6.84 0.99 6.12
N GLY A 26 7.36 0.54 4.98
CA GLY A 26 8.66 -0.10 4.89
C GLY A 26 9.06 -0.53 3.48
N TYR A 27 10.05 -1.41 3.41
CA TYR A 27 10.76 -1.78 2.19
C TYR A 27 10.69 -3.30 1.97
N ALA A 28 10.24 -3.71 0.78
CA ALA A 28 10.10 -5.14 0.45
C ALA A 28 10.47 -5.47 -1.00
N GLY A 29 10.77 -6.74 -1.27
CA GLY A 29 11.01 -7.24 -2.63
C GLY A 29 12.36 -6.88 -3.25
N GLY A 30 13.26 -6.25 -2.50
CA GLY A 30 14.64 -5.97 -2.89
C GLY A 30 15.64 -7.00 -2.38
N LYS A 31 16.92 -6.72 -2.61
CA LYS A 31 18.04 -7.64 -2.29
C LYS A 31 18.92 -7.19 -1.13
N VAL A 32 18.85 -5.90 -0.77
CA VAL A 32 19.69 -5.31 0.26
C VAL A 32 19.09 -5.61 1.64
N LYS A 33 19.93 -5.98 2.60
CA LYS A 33 19.50 -6.23 3.98
C LYS A 33 19.52 -4.93 4.77
N ASN A 34 18.47 -4.68 5.55
CA ASN A 34 18.32 -3.48 6.38
C ASN A 34 18.63 -2.18 5.60
N PRO A 35 17.98 -1.95 4.45
CA PRO A 35 18.23 -0.74 3.66
C PRO A 35 17.76 0.51 4.42
N GLY A 36 18.49 1.62 4.30
CA GLY A 36 18.00 2.94 4.71
C GLY A 36 17.13 3.59 3.61
N TYR A 37 16.38 4.62 3.97
CA TYR A 37 15.54 5.35 3.01
C TYR A 37 16.32 5.86 1.79
N GLU A 38 17.53 6.39 1.98
CA GLU A 38 18.36 6.92 0.88
C GLU A 38 18.77 5.82 -0.11
N ASP A 39 19.07 4.62 0.39
CA ASP A 39 19.41 3.47 -0.44
C ASP A 39 18.21 3.03 -1.29
N VAL A 40 17.00 3.04 -0.71
CA VAL A 40 15.78 2.69 -1.44
C VAL A 40 15.42 3.77 -2.45
N SER A 41 15.57 5.03 -2.07
CA SER A 41 15.26 6.20 -2.89
C SER A 41 16.14 6.28 -4.15
N SER A 42 17.36 5.74 -4.10
CA SER A 42 18.23 5.64 -5.29
C SER A 42 17.70 4.65 -6.34
N GLY A 43 16.84 3.72 -5.95
CA GLY A 43 16.31 2.65 -6.79
C GLY A 43 17.24 1.44 -6.97
N GLU A 44 18.45 1.48 -6.40
CA GLU A 44 19.49 0.45 -6.62
C GLU A 44 19.25 -0.83 -5.81
N THR A 45 18.53 -0.73 -4.69
CA THR A 45 18.32 -1.87 -3.78
C THR A 45 17.32 -2.90 -4.31
N GLY A 46 16.48 -2.51 -5.28
CA GLY A 46 15.34 -3.27 -5.78
C GLY A 46 14.12 -3.32 -4.84
N HIS A 47 14.18 -2.69 -3.67
CA HIS A 47 13.02 -2.61 -2.78
C HIS A 47 11.90 -1.77 -3.41
N ALA A 48 10.66 -2.09 -3.08
CA ALA A 48 9.51 -1.21 -3.22
C ALA A 48 9.19 -0.60 -1.87
N GLU A 49 8.78 0.66 -1.86
CA GLU A 49 7.99 1.22 -0.79
C GLU A 49 6.69 0.43 -0.66
N SER A 50 6.48 -0.11 0.53
CA SER A 50 5.47 -1.12 0.81
C SER A 50 4.83 -0.89 2.17
N VAL A 51 3.58 -1.29 2.30
CA VAL A 51 2.83 -1.23 3.56
C VAL A 51 2.43 -2.63 3.98
N ARG A 52 2.85 -3.01 5.20
CA ARG A 52 2.40 -4.24 5.86
C ARG A 52 1.12 -3.93 6.62
N VAL A 53 0.01 -4.46 6.12
CA VAL A 53 -1.34 -4.27 6.68
C VAL A 53 -1.70 -5.47 7.56
N THR A 54 -2.03 -5.21 8.82
CA THR A 54 -2.60 -6.19 9.76
C THR A 54 -4.07 -5.89 9.94
N TYR A 55 -4.93 -6.90 9.82
CA TYR A 55 -6.38 -6.72 9.81
C TYR A 55 -7.11 -7.86 10.51
N ASP A 56 -8.32 -7.56 10.98
CA ASP A 56 -9.27 -8.51 11.52
C ASP A 56 -10.14 -9.10 10.39
N PRO A 57 -9.96 -10.39 10.04
CA PRO A 57 -10.72 -11.04 8.96
C PRO A 57 -12.22 -11.16 9.26
N ALA A 58 -12.66 -10.96 10.51
CA ALA A 58 -14.09 -10.91 10.84
C ALA A 58 -14.75 -9.58 10.43
N GLN A 59 -13.95 -8.53 10.21
CA GLN A 59 -14.44 -7.18 9.87
C GLN A 59 -14.14 -6.78 8.42
N VAL A 60 -13.03 -7.26 7.87
CA VAL A 60 -12.60 -6.99 6.49
C VAL A 60 -11.89 -8.21 5.88
N SER A 61 -12.29 -8.58 4.68
CA SER A 61 -11.69 -9.68 3.92
C SER A 61 -10.46 -9.23 3.12
N TYR A 62 -9.62 -10.19 2.74
CA TYR A 62 -8.51 -9.92 1.82
C TYR A 62 -9.02 -9.37 0.47
N HIS A 63 -10.14 -9.88 -0.04
CA HIS A 63 -10.85 -9.34 -1.20
C HIS A 63 -11.16 -7.83 -1.07
N GLU A 64 -11.64 -7.39 0.08
CA GLU A 64 -11.96 -5.99 0.33
C GLU A 64 -10.70 -5.13 0.43
N LEU A 65 -9.60 -5.65 0.98
CA LEU A 65 -8.30 -4.97 0.95
C LEU A 65 -7.77 -4.82 -0.48
N LEU A 66 -7.92 -5.84 -1.33
CA LEU A 66 -7.62 -5.75 -2.77
C LEU A 66 -8.49 -4.68 -3.43
N LYS A 67 -9.78 -4.64 -3.10
CA LYS A 67 -10.70 -3.62 -3.61
C LYS A 67 -10.25 -2.22 -3.23
N VAL A 68 -9.84 -1.98 -1.98
CA VAL A 68 -9.27 -0.70 -1.55
C VAL A 68 -8.01 -0.37 -2.35
N PHE A 69 -7.07 -1.32 -2.44
CA PHE A 69 -5.80 -1.16 -3.14
C PHE A 69 -6.02 -0.71 -4.60
N PHE A 70 -6.81 -1.45 -5.37
CA PHE A 70 -7.06 -1.13 -6.78
C PHE A 70 -7.96 0.09 -6.99
N THR A 71 -8.95 0.34 -6.12
CA THR A 71 -9.95 1.40 -6.38
C THR A 71 -9.47 2.79 -5.97
N VAL A 72 -8.71 2.91 -4.87
CA VAL A 72 -8.42 4.23 -4.26
C VAL A 72 -6.97 4.44 -3.87
N ALA A 73 -6.18 3.39 -3.63
CA ALA A 73 -4.83 3.56 -3.10
C ALA A 73 -3.84 4.05 -4.17
N HIS A 74 -3.98 3.61 -5.42
CA HIS A 74 -3.03 3.93 -6.48
C HIS A 74 -3.57 3.65 -7.90
N ASP A 75 -2.82 4.07 -8.93
CA ASP A 75 -3.05 3.66 -10.32
C ASP A 75 -2.23 2.38 -10.63
N PRO A 76 -2.89 1.22 -10.84
CA PRO A 76 -2.22 -0.07 -11.05
C PRO A 76 -1.69 -0.28 -12.47
N THR A 77 -1.83 0.72 -13.36
CA THR A 77 -1.40 0.67 -14.76
C THR A 77 -0.06 1.35 -15.01
N GLN A 78 0.45 2.09 -14.01
CA GLN A 78 1.71 2.81 -14.10
C GLN A 78 2.89 1.89 -13.73
N LEU A 79 3.69 1.55 -14.73
CA LEU A 79 4.87 0.70 -14.54
C LEU A 79 6.00 1.50 -13.90
N ASN A 80 6.48 1.04 -12.74
CA ASN A 80 7.59 1.65 -11.98
C ASN A 80 7.38 3.16 -11.74
N ARG A 81 6.14 3.53 -11.42
CA ARG A 81 5.74 4.92 -11.23
C ARG A 81 4.42 4.99 -10.46
N GLN A 82 4.24 6.05 -9.68
CA GLN A 82 2.93 6.51 -9.26
C GLN A 82 2.84 8.03 -9.30
N GLY A 83 2.03 8.59 -10.19
CA GLY A 83 1.85 10.04 -10.29
C GLY A 83 3.17 10.77 -10.55
N PRO A 84 3.65 11.64 -9.64
CA PRO A 84 4.94 12.32 -9.79
C PRO A 84 6.15 11.41 -9.51
N ASP A 85 5.97 10.29 -8.80
CA ASP A 85 7.06 9.47 -8.29
C ASP A 85 7.46 8.42 -9.32
N VAL A 86 8.70 8.47 -9.79
CA VAL A 86 9.21 7.61 -10.86
C VAL A 86 10.36 6.77 -10.32
N GLY A 87 10.28 5.46 -10.53
CA GLY A 87 11.29 4.51 -10.07
C GLY A 87 10.71 3.16 -9.69
N THR A 88 11.55 2.13 -9.70
CA THR A 88 11.14 0.76 -9.34
C THR A 88 10.68 0.64 -7.90
N GLN A 89 11.12 1.55 -7.02
CA GLN A 89 10.68 1.65 -5.64
C GLN A 89 9.20 2.06 -5.49
N TYR A 90 8.61 2.64 -6.53
CA TYR A 90 7.19 3.05 -6.56
C TYR A 90 6.31 2.11 -7.39
N ARG A 91 6.83 0.92 -7.76
CA ARG A 91 6.08 -0.06 -8.56
C ARG A 91 4.85 -0.58 -7.82
N SER A 92 3.82 -0.92 -8.57
CA SER A 92 2.68 -1.67 -8.05
C SER A 92 3.03 -3.15 -7.81
N ALA A 93 2.89 -3.63 -6.57
CA ALA A 93 3.08 -5.02 -6.22
C ALA A 93 2.22 -5.46 -5.03
N ILE A 94 1.81 -6.74 -5.06
CA ILE A 94 1.17 -7.47 -3.97
C ILE A 94 2.13 -8.57 -3.55
N PHE A 95 2.60 -8.51 -2.31
CA PHE A 95 3.41 -9.54 -1.69
C PHE A 95 2.51 -10.47 -0.87
N TYR A 96 2.31 -11.69 -1.38
CA TYR A 96 1.41 -12.68 -0.78
C TYR A 96 2.12 -13.55 0.26
N GLY A 97 1.48 -13.78 1.41
CA GLY A 97 1.99 -14.64 2.48
C GLY A 97 1.70 -16.13 2.24
N ASP A 98 0.67 -16.44 1.46
CA ASP A 98 0.27 -17.81 1.14
C ASP A 98 -0.37 -17.94 -0.25
N GLU A 99 -0.59 -19.18 -0.68
CA GLU A 99 -1.15 -19.49 -1.99
C GLU A 99 -2.63 -19.05 -2.14
N SER A 100 -3.38 -18.93 -1.04
CA SER A 100 -4.74 -18.41 -1.08
C SER A 100 -4.73 -16.94 -1.50
N GLN A 101 -3.90 -16.12 -0.85
CA GLN A 101 -3.71 -14.72 -1.21
C GLN A 101 -3.21 -14.57 -2.65
N ARG A 102 -2.29 -15.45 -3.11
CA ARG A 102 -1.81 -15.44 -4.51
C ARG A 102 -2.96 -15.63 -5.50
N ARG A 103 -3.77 -16.69 -5.31
CA ARG A 103 -4.90 -17.00 -6.20
C ARG A 103 -5.94 -15.91 -6.19
N GLU A 104 -6.26 -15.37 -5.02
CA GLU A 104 -7.27 -14.34 -4.88
C GLU A 104 -6.83 -13.02 -5.54
N ALA A 105 -5.58 -12.60 -5.34
CA ALA A 105 -5.02 -11.42 -6.00
C ALA A 105 -4.99 -11.58 -7.53
N ALA A 106 -4.57 -12.73 -8.03
CA ALA A 106 -4.55 -13.01 -9.47
C ALA A 106 -5.97 -13.02 -10.07
N ALA A 107 -6.93 -13.65 -9.40
CA ALA A 107 -8.33 -13.65 -9.82
C ALA A 107 -8.97 -12.25 -9.80
N PHE A 108 -8.59 -11.40 -8.83
CA PHE A 108 -9.04 -10.02 -8.76
C PHE A 108 -8.51 -9.18 -9.92
N ILE A 109 -7.22 -9.31 -10.26
CA ILE A 109 -6.64 -8.63 -11.43
C ILE A 109 -7.31 -9.10 -12.72
N ASP A 110 -7.56 -10.40 -12.87
CA ASP A 110 -8.25 -10.97 -14.03
C ASP A 110 -9.69 -10.45 -14.15
N SER A 111 -10.43 -10.34 -13.04
CA SER A 111 -11.79 -9.81 -13.06
C SER A 111 -11.83 -8.33 -13.50
N LEU A 112 -10.92 -7.50 -12.98
CA LEU A 112 -10.77 -6.10 -13.39
C LEU A 112 -10.40 -5.96 -14.87
N THR A 113 -9.53 -6.85 -15.36
CA THR A 113 -9.10 -6.88 -16.76
C THR A 113 -10.27 -7.23 -17.69
N LYS A 114 -11.05 -8.27 -17.35
CA LYS A 114 -12.22 -8.71 -18.14
C LYS A 114 -13.28 -7.62 -18.30
N VAL A 115 -13.54 -6.87 -17.23
CA VAL A 115 -14.52 -5.77 -17.27
C VAL A 115 -13.94 -4.45 -17.79
N HIS A 116 -12.67 -4.44 -18.23
CA HIS A 116 -11.98 -3.25 -18.71
C HIS A 116 -12.04 -2.08 -17.71
N ALA A 117 -11.81 -2.38 -16.42
CA ALA A 117 -11.89 -1.40 -15.34
C ALA A 117 -10.89 -0.23 -15.51
N TYR A 118 -9.78 -0.46 -16.23
CA TYR A 118 -8.77 0.53 -16.53
C TYR A 118 -8.56 0.69 -18.03
N ARG A 119 -8.16 1.90 -18.45
CA ARG A 119 -7.87 2.22 -19.86
C ARG A 119 -6.59 1.56 -20.38
N ALA A 120 -5.69 1.18 -19.47
CA ALA A 120 -4.43 0.52 -19.77
C ALA A 120 -4.32 -0.80 -18.98
N PRO A 121 -3.47 -1.74 -19.40
CA PRO A 121 -3.28 -3.01 -18.70
C PRO A 121 -2.81 -2.81 -17.26
N ILE A 122 -3.31 -3.64 -16.35
CA ILE A 122 -2.80 -3.70 -14.97
C ILE A 122 -1.40 -4.32 -15.00
N VAL A 123 -0.41 -3.61 -14.45
CA VAL A 123 1.01 -4.04 -14.37
C VAL A 123 1.41 -4.48 -12.96
N THR A 124 0.43 -4.64 -12.07
CA THR A 124 0.64 -5.03 -10.67
C THR A 124 1.27 -6.41 -10.58
N GLN A 125 2.40 -6.51 -9.89
CA GLN A 125 3.08 -7.78 -9.66
C GLN A 125 2.38 -8.56 -8.53
N VAL A 126 2.27 -9.88 -8.66
CA VAL A 126 1.81 -10.77 -7.58
C VAL A 126 2.96 -11.72 -7.26
N VAL A 127 3.68 -11.45 -6.16
CA VAL A 127 4.97 -12.08 -5.84
C VAL A 127 5.00 -12.61 -4.41
N PRO A 128 5.79 -13.66 -4.11
CA PRO A 128 5.88 -14.18 -2.76
C PRO A 128 6.37 -13.10 -1.78
N LEU A 129 5.84 -13.14 -0.57
CA LEU A 129 6.33 -12.34 0.53
C LEU A 129 7.77 -12.75 0.88
N GLY A 130 8.69 -11.80 0.78
CA GLY A 130 10.07 -11.92 1.25
C GLY A 130 10.30 -11.14 2.55
N PRO A 131 11.57 -10.84 2.88
CA PRO A 131 11.90 -9.95 3.98
C PRO A 131 11.22 -8.59 3.85
N PHE A 132 10.78 -8.07 5.00
CA PHE A 132 10.24 -6.73 5.16
C PHE A 132 11.09 -5.97 6.16
N TYR A 133 11.52 -4.77 5.78
CA TYR A 133 12.24 -3.87 6.66
C TYR A 133 11.33 -2.68 6.94
N ALA A 134 10.93 -2.47 8.19
CA ALA A 134 10.16 -1.29 8.55
C ALA A 134 10.99 -0.03 8.21
N ALA A 135 10.34 0.96 7.62
CA ALA A 135 10.96 2.26 7.40
C ALA A 135 11.19 2.96 8.76
N GLU A 136 12.06 3.94 8.74
CA GLU A 136 12.39 4.77 9.90
C GLU A 136 11.13 5.40 10.51
N ASP A 137 11.15 5.62 11.83
CA ASP A 137 9.97 6.08 12.57
C ASP A 137 9.39 7.40 12.05
N TYR A 138 10.21 8.26 11.44
CA TYR A 138 9.75 9.52 10.86
C TYR A 138 8.93 9.34 9.58
N HIS A 139 8.94 8.16 8.95
CA HIS A 139 8.06 7.83 7.81
C HIS A 139 6.72 7.24 8.23
N GLN A 140 6.59 6.79 9.47
CA GLN A 140 5.36 6.17 9.98
C GLN A 140 4.35 7.27 10.32
N ASP A 141 3.09 7.05 9.98
CA ASP A 141 1.99 7.99 10.20
C ASP A 141 2.25 9.37 9.55
N PHE A 142 3.04 9.43 8.47
CA PHE A 142 3.55 10.71 7.96
C PHE A 142 2.42 11.67 7.55
N ALA A 143 1.38 11.16 6.89
CA ALA A 143 0.23 11.97 6.47
C ALA A 143 -0.56 12.55 7.67
N GLU A 144 -0.60 11.82 8.78
CA GLU A 144 -1.25 12.26 10.03
C GLU A 144 -0.42 13.32 10.75
N HIS A 145 0.90 13.11 10.84
CA HIS A 145 1.80 14.07 11.47
C HIS A 145 2.02 15.34 10.63
N HIS A 146 1.81 15.27 9.31
CA HIS A 146 2.07 16.35 8.37
C HIS A 146 0.90 16.62 7.41
N PRO A 147 -0.33 16.90 7.91
CA PRO A 147 -1.54 16.96 7.10
C PRO A 147 -1.59 18.14 6.12
N SER A 148 -0.75 19.17 6.36
CA SER A 148 -0.59 20.34 5.49
C SER A 148 0.61 20.25 4.56
N TYR A 149 1.39 19.15 4.60
CA TYR A 149 2.54 19.00 3.71
C TYR A 149 2.06 18.97 2.25
N PRO A 150 2.63 19.78 1.34
CA PRO A 150 2.08 19.93 -0.01
C PRO A 150 1.92 18.61 -0.76
N TYR A 151 2.89 17.70 -0.60
CA TYR A 151 2.81 16.38 -1.22
C TYR A 151 1.60 15.58 -0.70
N ILE A 152 1.38 15.52 0.62
CA ILE A 152 0.22 14.85 1.23
C ILE A 152 -1.09 15.46 0.72
N VAL A 153 -1.16 16.80 0.70
CA VAL A 153 -2.35 17.54 0.27
C VAL A 153 -2.73 17.23 -1.18
N ILE A 154 -1.74 17.13 -2.07
CA ILE A 154 -1.94 16.98 -3.52
C ILE A 154 -2.12 15.50 -3.90
N HIS A 155 -1.37 14.58 -3.30
CA HIS A 155 -1.27 13.19 -3.76
C HIS A 155 -1.93 12.16 -2.86
N ASP A 156 -1.95 12.37 -1.53
CA ASP A 156 -2.37 11.32 -0.59
C ASP A 156 -3.73 11.56 0.04
N ARG A 157 -4.01 12.80 0.47
CA ARG A 157 -5.33 13.18 1.00
C ARG A 157 -6.47 12.86 0.01
N PRO A 158 -6.35 13.09 -1.31
CA PRO A 158 -7.39 12.68 -2.25
C PRO A 158 -7.69 11.18 -2.26
N LYS A 159 -6.72 10.31 -1.92
CA LYS A 159 -6.91 8.86 -1.83
C LYS A 159 -7.77 8.48 -0.62
N VAL A 160 -7.50 9.10 0.54
CA VAL A 160 -8.31 8.89 1.77
C VAL A 160 -9.73 9.41 1.58
N GLU A 161 -9.89 10.59 0.97
CA GLU A 161 -11.23 11.11 0.64
C GLU A 161 -11.96 10.24 -0.39
N ALA A 162 -11.22 9.67 -1.34
CA ALA A 162 -11.76 8.70 -2.29
C ALA A 162 -12.22 7.42 -1.60
N LEU A 163 -11.48 6.91 -0.59
CA LEU A 163 -11.92 5.77 0.23
C LEU A 163 -13.27 6.06 0.89
N LYS A 164 -13.38 7.20 1.58
CA LYS A 164 -14.61 7.64 2.26
C LYS A 164 -15.79 7.77 1.29
N ARG A 165 -15.55 8.31 0.10
CA ARG A 165 -16.60 8.57 -0.91
C ARG A 165 -17.02 7.30 -1.67
N GLN A 166 -16.07 6.48 -2.08
CA GLN A 166 -16.31 5.36 -3.02
C GLN A 166 -16.52 4.03 -2.30
N LEU A 167 -15.95 3.86 -1.11
CA LEU A 167 -16.05 2.64 -0.30
C LEU A 167 -16.48 2.99 1.14
N PRO A 168 -17.58 3.74 1.36
CA PRO A 168 -17.97 4.22 2.69
C PRO A 168 -18.20 3.09 3.71
N GLY A 169 -18.63 1.90 3.25
CA GLY A 169 -18.80 0.73 4.12
C GLY A 169 -17.48 0.11 4.61
N LEU A 170 -16.36 0.45 3.99
CA LEU A 170 -15.01 0.04 4.40
C LEU A 170 -14.26 1.19 5.08
N TRP A 171 -14.81 2.40 5.13
CA TRP A 171 -14.14 3.54 5.74
C TRP A 171 -14.44 3.61 7.24
N GLN A 172 -13.44 3.98 8.03
CA GLN A 172 -13.56 4.38 9.43
C GLN A 172 -12.71 5.62 9.70
N GLU A 173 -13.03 6.35 10.78
CA GLU A 173 -12.05 7.27 11.35
C GLU A 173 -10.82 6.46 11.78
N ARG A 174 -9.63 7.00 11.54
CA ARG A 174 -8.39 6.35 11.96
C ARG A 174 -8.47 6.06 13.45
N LEU A 175 -8.24 4.79 13.81
CA LEU A 175 -8.07 4.42 15.20
C LEU A 175 -6.78 5.08 15.69
N ALA A 176 -6.84 5.83 16.79
CA ALA A 176 -5.63 6.29 17.46
C ALA A 176 -4.77 5.06 17.73
N ALA A 177 -3.59 4.98 17.12
CA ALA A 177 -2.76 3.79 17.19
C ALA A 177 -2.54 3.42 18.66
N ALA A 178 -3.10 2.30 19.10
CA ALA A 178 -2.59 1.62 20.27
C ALA A 178 -1.19 1.16 19.84
N ARG A 179 -0.17 1.97 20.09
CA ARG A 179 1.23 1.63 19.83
C ARG A 179 1.51 0.35 20.62
N VAL A 180 1.34 -0.81 20.00
CA VAL A 180 1.82 -2.06 20.58
C VAL A 180 3.33 -1.94 20.54
N ALA A 181 3.89 -1.68 21.71
CA ALA A 181 5.31 -1.74 21.97
C ALA A 181 5.80 -3.18 21.80
N SER A 182 5.96 -3.62 20.56
CA SER A 182 6.78 -4.78 20.22
C SER A 182 7.32 -4.63 18.81
N ARG A 183 8.19 -3.64 18.64
CA ARG A 183 9.12 -3.59 17.52
C ARG A 183 10.44 -4.18 18.03
N GLN A 184 10.54 -5.52 18.01
CA GLN A 184 11.78 -6.29 18.09
C GLN A 184 11.89 -7.15 16.85
#